data_AF-A0A8J7RFH0-F1
#
_entry.id   AF-A0A8J7RFH0-F1
#
_cell.length_a   1.000
_cell.length_b   1.000
_cell.length_c   1.000
_cell.angle_alpha   90.00
_cell.angle_beta   90.00
_cell.angle_gamma   90.00
#
_symmetry.space_group_name_H-M   'P 1'
#
loop_
_entity.id
_entity.type
_entity.pdbx_description
1 polymer ?
#
loop_
_entity_poly.entity_id
_entity_poly.type
_entity_poly.pdbx_seq_one_letter_code
_entity_poly.pdbx_strand_id
1 'polypeptide(L)'
;MIPIPSGKKDISARIEQIRQRYGKDLVILAHHYQTDSIVSHVDFSGDSLELARRIPDISARHIVFCGVFFMAESACLLARPGQQVYLPDHKAGCRMANMARQDDVERILTVLKDSGRSVVPLAYVNSSLAVKAVVGRFGGAVCTSSNAVRMMEWALARADSVLFLPDQNLGMNTSDLLGIP
;
A
#
# COMPACT_ATOMS: atom_id res chain seq x y z
N MET A 1 5.73 30.63 1.92
CA MET A 1 6.07 29.76 0.78
C MET A 1 7.58 29.65 0.73
N ILE A 2 8.16 28.48 0.95
CA ILE A 2 9.63 28.34 0.96
C ILE A 2 10.09 28.21 -0.50
N PRO A 3 10.99 29.07 -1.01
CA PRO A 3 11.42 29.02 -2.40
C PRO A 3 12.01 27.65 -2.78
N ILE A 4 11.67 27.17 -3.98
CA ILE A 4 12.17 25.94 -4.57
C ILE A 4 13.46 26.28 -5.33
N PRO A 5 14.62 25.69 -4.99
CA PRO A 5 15.88 26.07 -5.62
C PRO A 5 16.03 25.52 -7.05
N SER A 6 16.88 26.16 -7.85
CA SER A 6 17.02 25.95 -9.30
C SER A 6 18.04 24.87 -9.72
N GLY A 7 18.48 23.97 -8.83
CA GLY A 7 19.45 22.91 -9.19
C GLY A 7 19.44 21.65 -8.30
N LYS A 8 19.84 20.49 -8.87
CA LYS A 8 19.85 19.18 -8.18
C LYS A 8 20.79 19.11 -6.96
N LYS A 9 21.99 19.72 -7.04
CA LYS A 9 22.95 19.74 -5.92
C LYS A 9 22.40 20.52 -4.71
N ASP A 10 21.62 21.56 -4.98
CA ASP A 10 20.99 22.39 -3.95
C ASP A 10 19.88 21.61 -3.22
N ILE A 11 19.05 20.86 -3.96
CA ILE A 11 18.00 20.00 -3.38
C ILE A 11 18.59 18.89 -2.51
N SER A 12 19.62 18.19 -2.98
CA SER A 12 20.27 17.10 -2.25
C SER A 12 20.87 17.60 -0.92
N ALA A 13 21.61 18.72 -0.95
CA ALA A 13 22.15 19.34 0.26
C ALA A 13 21.04 19.76 1.25
N ARG A 14 19.91 20.26 0.74
CA ARG A 14 18.77 20.66 1.58
C ARG A 14 18.04 19.48 2.21
N ILE A 15 17.92 18.35 1.50
CA ILE A 15 17.40 17.10 2.08
C ILE A 15 18.28 16.68 3.26
N GLU A 16 19.61 16.68 3.09
CA GLU A 16 20.54 16.31 4.16
C GLU A 16 20.49 17.28 5.35
N GLN A 17 20.36 18.59 5.12
CA GLN A 17 20.16 19.56 6.20
C GLN A 17 18.87 19.29 7.00
N ILE A 18 17.79 18.90 6.33
CA ILE A 18 16.53 18.53 7.00
C ILE A 18 16.73 17.22 7.78
N ARG A 19 17.36 16.21 7.18
CA ARG A 19 17.69 14.94 7.86
C ARG A 19 18.51 15.17 9.12
N GLN A 20 19.55 16.01 9.05
CA GLN A 20 20.36 16.37 10.21
C GLN A 20 19.55 17.12 11.28
N ARG A 21 18.68 18.04 10.88
CA ARG A 21 17.86 18.82 11.81
C ARG A 21 16.87 17.96 12.60
N TYR A 22 16.23 16.99 11.95
CA TYR A 22 15.26 16.11 12.60
C TYR A 22 15.91 14.87 13.23
N GLY A 23 17.11 14.48 12.79
CA GLY A 23 17.84 13.33 13.30
C GLY A 23 16.96 12.08 13.33
N LYS A 24 16.91 11.42 14.50
CA LYS A 24 16.12 10.20 14.73
C LYS A 24 14.59 10.38 14.66
N ASP A 25 14.10 11.61 14.65
CA ASP A 25 12.66 11.90 14.58
C ASP A 25 12.13 11.91 13.13
N LEU A 26 13.00 11.75 12.13
CA LEU A 26 12.65 11.62 10.72
C LEU A 26 13.13 10.28 10.16
N VAL A 27 12.27 9.64 9.37
CA VAL A 27 12.61 8.50 8.52
C VAL A 27 12.07 8.74 7.12
N ILE A 28 12.84 8.33 6.11
CA ILE A 28 12.47 8.39 4.70
C ILE A 28 12.43 6.97 4.16
N LEU A 29 11.27 6.58 3.63
CA LEU A 29 11.00 5.26 3.04
C LEU A 29 10.86 5.40 1.53
N ALA A 30 11.38 4.46 0.74
CA ALA A 30 11.17 4.44 -0.70
C ALA A 30 10.73 3.08 -1.23
N HIS A 31 9.75 3.10 -2.14
CA HIS A 31 9.46 1.92 -2.95
C HIS A 31 10.60 1.65 -3.94
N HIS A 32 10.81 0.38 -4.32
CA HIS A 32 11.84 -0.02 -5.29
C HIS A 32 11.79 0.68 -6.66
N TYR A 33 10.65 1.27 -7.02
CA TYR A 33 10.49 1.98 -8.30
C TYR A 33 10.91 3.46 -8.24
N GLN A 34 11.44 3.93 -7.11
CA GLN A 34 11.97 5.28 -7.01
C GLN A 34 13.32 5.40 -7.74
N THR A 35 13.63 6.61 -8.20
CA THR A 35 14.91 6.89 -8.88
C THR A 35 16.07 6.88 -7.90
N ASP A 36 17.29 6.60 -8.39
CA ASP A 36 18.51 6.60 -7.58
C ASP A 36 18.72 7.90 -6.80
N SER A 37 18.31 9.04 -7.39
CA SER A 37 18.39 10.35 -6.74
C SER A 37 17.48 10.50 -5.52
N ILE A 38 16.48 9.64 -5.36
CA ILE A 38 15.61 9.57 -4.17
C ILE A 38 16.16 8.50 -3.23
N VAL A 39 16.52 7.33 -3.77
CA VAL A 39 17.06 6.20 -3.00
C VAL A 39 18.36 6.57 -2.29
N SER A 40 19.17 7.48 -2.81
CA SER A 40 20.37 7.97 -2.13
C SER A 40 20.10 8.69 -0.80
N HIS A 41 18.85 9.05 -0.52
CA HIS A 41 18.44 9.81 0.67
C HIS A 41 17.51 9.04 1.61
N VAL A 42 17.24 7.76 1.34
CA VAL A 42 16.28 6.98 2.14
C VAL A 42 16.96 6.16 3.23
N ASP A 43 16.23 5.94 4.31
CA ASP A 43 16.67 5.07 5.41
C ASP A 43 16.36 3.61 5.09
N PHE A 44 15.23 3.37 4.41
CA PHE A 44 14.80 2.04 4.00
C PHE A 44 14.18 2.06 2.60
N SER A 45 14.56 1.08 1.79
CA SER A 45 13.88 0.74 0.54
C SER A 45 13.28 -0.66 0.64
N GLY A 46 12.18 -0.90 -0.06
CA GLY A 46 11.49 -2.19 -0.01
C GLY A 46 10.31 -2.28 -0.99
N ASP A 47 9.76 -3.48 -1.08
CA ASP A 47 8.48 -3.71 -1.75
C ASP A 47 7.31 -3.19 -0.88
N SER A 48 6.08 -3.30 -1.39
CA SER A 48 4.90 -2.84 -0.65
C SER A 48 4.68 -3.57 0.69
N LEU A 49 5.01 -4.86 0.77
CA LEU A 49 4.81 -5.67 1.96
C LEU A 49 5.88 -5.37 3.03
N GLU A 50 7.14 -5.30 2.61
CA GLU A 50 8.26 -4.98 3.48
C GLU A 50 8.11 -3.60 4.10
N LEU A 51 7.76 -2.59 3.30
CA LEU A 51 7.54 -1.24 3.80
C LEU A 51 6.38 -1.20 4.78
N ALA A 52 5.25 -1.84 4.46
CA ALA A 52 4.09 -1.91 5.37
C ALA A 52 4.45 -2.58 6.71
N ARG A 53 5.20 -3.69 6.69
CA ARG A 53 5.63 -4.41 7.91
C ARG A 53 6.56 -3.59 8.80
N ARG A 54 7.35 -2.68 8.23
CA ARG A 54 8.27 -1.83 8.99
C ARG A 54 7.57 -0.69 9.72
N ILE A 55 6.44 -0.18 9.21
CA ILE A 55 5.79 1.02 9.78
C ILE A 55 5.54 0.92 11.29
N PRO A 56 4.98 -0.18 11.83
CA PRO A 56 4.71 -0.28 13.28
C PRO A 56 5.97 -0.20 14.15
N ASP A 57 7.13 -0.61 13.62
CA ASP A 57 8.41 -0.66 14.33
C ASP A 57 9.20 0.67 14.24
N ILE A 58 8.75 1.60 13.38
CA ILE A 58 9.43 2.90 13.22
C ILE A 58 9.21 3.75 14.46
N SER A 59 10.30 4.17 15.10
CA SER A 59 10.27 5.08 16.26
C SER A 59 10.06 6.55 15.88
N ALA A 60 10.49 6.95 14.68
CA ALA A 60 10.51 8.33 14.20
C ALA A 60 9.12 8.97 14.16
N ARG A 61 9.00 10.25 14.52
CA ARG A 61 7.72 10.98 14.50
C ARG A 61 7.28 11.34 13.09
N HIS A 62 8.22 11.59 12.19
CA HIS A 62 7.98 12.02 10.83
C HIS A 62 8.40 10.92 9.85
N ILE A 63 7.46 10.46 9.03
CA ILE A 63 7.65 9.39 8.04
C ILE A 63 7.44 10.00 6.65
N VAL A 64 8.49 10.19 5.87
CA VAL A 64 8.36 10.58 4.46
C VAL A 64 8.28 9.32 3.62
N PHE A 65 7.15 9.14 2.92
CA PHE A 65 6.88 7.96 2.11
C PHE A 65 7.06 8.29 0.63
N CYS A 66 8.23 7.98 0.08
CA CYS A 66 8.54 8.09 -1.35
C CYS A 66 7.94 6.89 -2.12
N GLY A 67 6.65 6.98 -2.39
CA GLY A 67 5.87 5.97 -3.10
C GLY A 67 4.65 6.58 -3.76
N VAL A 68 3.59 5.79 -3.88
CA VAL A 68 2.29 6.25 -4.41
C VAL A 68 1.25 6.38 -3.30
N PHE A 69 0.17 7.11 -3.60
CA PHE A 69 -0.84 7.54 -2.64
C PHE A 69 -1.40 6.42 -1.77
N PHE A 70 -1.84 5.30 -2.35
CA PHE A 70 -2.40 4.19 -1.56
C PHE A 70 -1.41 3.58 -0.56
N MET A 71 -0.10 3.63 -0.86
CA MET A 71 0.93 3.12 0.04
C MET A 71 1.08 4.07 1.22
N ALA A 72 1.09 5.38 0.96
CA ALA A 72 1.11 6.39 2.01
C ALA A 72 -0.15 6.32 2.89
N GLU A 73 -1.34 6.10 2.31
CA GLU A 73 -2.57 5.85 3.08
C GLU A 73 -2.43 4.61 3.99
N SER A 74 -1.85 3.53 3.46
CA SER A 74 -1.61 2.31 4.24
C SER A 74 -0.59 2.55 5.36
N ALA A 75 0.43 3.38 5.10
CA ALA A 75 1.37 3.81 6.13
C ALA A 75 0.69 4.67 7.20
N CYS A 76 -0.23 5.57 6.84
CA CYS A 76 -1.04 6.32 7.81
C CYS A 76 -1.86 5.39 8.72
N LEU A 77 -2.47 4.34 8.14
CA LEU A 77 -3.26 3.36 8.89
C LEU A 77 -2.40 2.58 9.90
N LEU A 78 -1.16 2.26 9.53
CA LEU A 78 -0.24 1.45 10.33
C LEU A 78 0.61 2.27 11.31
N ALA A 79 0.69 3.58 11.11
CA ALA A 79 1.46 4.48 11.96
C ALA A 79 0.86 4.57 13.37
N ARG A 80 1.75 4.71 14.36
CA ARG A 80 1.37 4.85 15.77
C ARG A 80 0.80 6.25 16.03
N PRO A 81 -0.04 6.41 17.07
CA PRO A 81 -0.58 7.72 17.44
C PRO A 81 0.52 8.78 17.60
N GLY A 82 0.29 9.96 17.00
CA GLY A 82 1.23 11.08 17.05
C GLY A 82 2.31 11.08 15.96
N GLN A 83 2.47 9.99 15.20
CA GLN A 83 3.30 9.98 13.99
C GLN A 83 2.60 10.69 12.82
N GLN A 84 3.41 11.25 11.93
CA GLN A 84 2.95 11.98 10.74
C GLN A 84 3.56 11.37 9.49
N VAL A 85 2.73 11.04 8.51
CA VAL A 85 3.15 10.49 7.22
C VAL A 85 3.03 11.57 6.15
N TYR A 86 4.09 11.75 5.38
CA TYR A 86 4.19 12.75 4.32
C TYR A 86 4.39 12.06 2.97
N LEU A 87 3.58 12.43 1.99
CA LEU A 87 3.74 12.01 0.60
C LEU A 87 4.30 13.19 -0.20
N PRO A 88 5.52 13.12 -0.76
CA PRO A 88 6.14 14.25 -1.44
C PRO A 88 5.35 14.81 -2.62
N ASP A 89 4.63 13.95 -3.35
CA ASP A 89 3.75 14.34 -4.45
C ASP A 89 2.38 13.66 -4.31
N HIS A 90 1.36 14.44 -3.97
CA HIS A 90 -0.02 13.95 -3.86
C HIS A 90 -0.60 13.44 -5.18
N LYS A 91 -0.02 13.81 -6.34
CA LYS A 91 -0.43 13.31 -7.65
C LYS A 91 0.18 11.96 -7.99
N ALA A 92 1.10 11.44 -7.18
CA ALA A 92 1.68 10.10 -7.35
C ALA A 92 0.62 9.02 -7.08
N GLY A 93 -0.24 8.77 -8.06
CA GLY A 93 -1.32 7.79 -7.98
C GLY A 93 -0.99 6.47 -8.69
N CYS A 94 -1.80 5.45 -8.41
CA CYS A 94 -1.79 4.19 -9.15
C CYS A 94 -3.09 4.06 -9.93
N ARG A 95 -3.00 3.97 -11.26
CA ARG A 95 -4.17 3.81 -12.13
C ARG A 95 -4.97 2.56 -11.76
N MET A 96 -4.28 1.47 -11.46
CA MET A 96 -4.91 0.20 -11.08
C MET A 96 -5.66 0.29 -9.74
N ALA A 97 -5.13 1.02 -8.76
CA ALA A 97 -5.83 1.23 -7.49
C ALA A 97 -7.16 1.98 -7.66
N ASN A 98 -7.32 2.74 -8.74
CA ASN A 98 -8.54 3.47 -9.07
C ASN A 98 -9.53 2.65 -9.91
N MET A 99 -9.18 1.42 -10.33
CA MET A 99 -10.07 0.55 -11.12
C MET A 99 -11.19 -0.05 -10.27
N ALA A 100 -10.96 -0.25 -8.97
CA ALA A 100 -11.99 -0.67 -8.02
C ALA A 100 -12.46 0.54 -7.19
N ARG A 101 -13.72 0.93 -7.35
CA ARG A 101 -14.36 1.96 -6.54
C ARG A 101 -15.05 1.33 -5.34
N GLN A 102 -15.02 2.03 -4.20
CA GLN A 102 -15.62 1.56 -2.94
C GLN A 102 -17.06 1.07 -3.13
N ASP A 103 -17.90 1.91 -3.74
CA ASP A 103 -19.33 1.64 -3.90
C ASP A 103 -19.60 0.41 -4.78
N ASP A 104 -18.78 0.19 -5.82
CA ASP A 104 -18.91 -0.99 -6.68
C ASP A 104 -18.51 -2.26 -5.93
N VAL A 105 -17.40 -2.21 -5.17
CA VAL A 105 -16.93 -3.35 -4.38
C VAL A 105 -17.95 -3.73 -3.32
N GLU A 106 -18.49 -2.75 -2.59
CA GLU A 106 -19.51 -2.96 -1.56
C GLU A 106 -20.81 -3.52 -2.14
N ARG A 107 -21.26 -2.99 -3.28
CA ARG A 107 -22.43 -3.49 -4.00
C ARG A 107 -22.23 -4.94 -4.46
N ILE A 108 -21.11 -5.27 -5.08
CA ILE A 108 -20.81 -6.64 -5.56
C ILE A 108 -20.78 -7.60 -4.38
N LEU A 109 -20.08 -7.25 -3.29
CA LEU A 109 -19.99 -8.12 -2.12
C LEU A 109 -21.34 -8.33 -1.43
N THR A 110 -22.19 -7.30 -1.40
CA THR A 110 -23.57 -7.42 -0.89
C THR A 110 -24.38 -8.39 -1.75
N VAL A 111 -24.35 -8.24 -3.08
CA VAL A 111 -25.05 -9.15 -4.00
C VAL A 111 -24.56 -10.61 -3.84
N LEU A 112 -23.24 -10.81 -3.72
CA LEU A 112 -22.67 -12.15 -3.52
C LEU A 112 -23.13 -12.77 -2.20
N LYS A 113 -23.10 -12.00 -1.11
CA LYS A 113 -23.59 -12.42 0.21
C LYS A 113 -25.08 -12.77 0.18
N ASP A 114 -25.90 -11.91 -0.42
CA ASP A 114 -27.36 -12.09 -0.49
C ASP A 114 -27.76 -13.28 -1.38
N SER A 115 -26.92 -13.64 -2.35
CA SER A 115 -27.09 -14.85 -3.16
C SER A 115 -26.80 -16.16 -2.41
N GLY A 116 -26.35 -16.08 -1.15
CA GLY A 116 -25.96 -17.24 -0.35
C GLY A 116 -24.60 -17.84 -0.74
N ARG A 117 -23.82 -17.18 -1.59
CA ARG A 117 -22.48 -17.63 -1.97
C ARG A 117 -21.50 -17.38 -0.81
N SER A 118 -20.70 -18.39 -0.50
CA SER A 118 -19.57 -18.27 0.42
C SER A 118 -18.38 -17.65 -0.33
N VAL A 119 -18.11 -16.37 -0.07
CA VAL A 119 -17.04 -15.60 -0.74
C VAL A 119 -16.21 -14.83 0.28
N VAL A 120 -14.89 -14.93 0.18
CA VAL A 120 -13.97 -14.04 0.92
C VAL A 120 -13.31 -13.07 -0.06
N PRO A 121 -13.41 -11.75 0.15
CA PRO A 121 -12.68 -10.79 -0.68
C PRO A 121 -11.19 -10.71 -0.33
N LEU A 122 -10.33 -10.68 -1.34
CA LEU A 122 -8.92 -10.36 -1.22
C LEU A 122 -8.58 -9.14 -2.08
N ALA A 123 -8.26 -8.03 -1.44
CA ALA A 123 -7.77 -6.84 -2.12
C ALA A 123 -6.25 -6.85 -2.23
N TYR A 124 -5.74 -6.73 -3.45
CA TYR A 124 -4.35 -6.37 -3.66
C TYR A 124 -4.08 -4.97 -3.05
N VAL A 125 -2.90 -4.79 -2.46
CA VAL A 125 -2.49 -3.56 -1.77
C VAL A 125 -2.66 -2.30 -2.62
N ASN A 126 -2.57 -2.46 -3.95
CA ASN A 126 -2.91 -1.46 -4.97
C ASN A 126 -4.43 -1.24 -5.03
N SER A 127 -4.99 -0.71 -3.95
CA SER A 127 -6.40 -0.36 -3.74
C SER A 127 -6.49 0.80 -2.76
N SER A 128 -7.54 1.61 -2.80
CA SER A 128 -7.70 2.71 -1.84
C SER A 128 -7.96 2.20 -0.42
N LEU A 129 -7.68 3.04 0.60
CA LEU A 129 -8.03 2.71 1.99
C LEU A 129 -9.54 2.44 2.17
N ALA A 130 -10.38 3.17 1.44
CA ALA A 130 -11.82 2.97 1.37
C ALA A 130 -12.20 1.54 0.92
N VAL A 131 -11.60 1.04 -0.16
CA VAL A 131 -11.81 -0.34 -0.62
C VAL A 131 -11.33 -1.35 0.43
N LYS A 132 -10.15 -1.12 1.03
CA LYS A 132 -9.63 -1.97 2.11
C LYS A 132 -10.60 -2.06 3.30
N ALA A 133 -11.22 -0.93 3.67
CA ALA A 133 -12.22 -0.88 4.73
C ALA A 133 -13.47 -1.71 4.40
N VAL A 134 -13.97 -1.64 3.16
CA VAL A 134 -15.08 -2.51 2.70
C VAL A 134 -14.66 -3.97 2.81
N VAL A 135 -13.52 -4.34 2.23
CA VAL A 135 -13.01 -5.72 2.26
C VAL A 135 -12.92 -6.26 3.69
N GLY A 136 -12.41 -5.47 4.63
CA GLY A 136 -12.37 -5.83 6.05
C GLY A 136 -13.76 -6.06 6.66
N ARG A 137 -14.77 -5.23 6.34
CA ARG A 137 -16.16 -5.42 6.81
C ARG A 137 -16.80 -6.72 6.33
N PHE A 138 -16.38 -7.21 5.16
CA PHE A 138 -16.84 -8.48 4.58
C PHE A 138 -15.94 -9.68 4.95
N GLY A 139 -15.11 -9.54 5.99
CA GLY A 139 -14.26 -10.64 6.49
C GLY A 139 -13.06 -10.98 5.57
N GLY A 140 -12.76 -10.10 4.63
CA GLY A 140 -11.63 -10.23 3.73
C GLY A 140 -10.32 -9.70 4.27
N ALA A 141 -9.30 -9.69 3.42
CA ALA A 141 -7.97 -9.22 3.77
C ALA A 141 -7.27 -8.50 2.60
N VAL A 142 -6.15 -7.88 2.92
CA VAL A 142 -5.25 -7.26 1.93
C VAL A 142 -4.07 -8.20 1.66
N CYS A 143 -3.68 -8.35 0.41
CA CYS A 143 -2.49 -9.08 -0.01
C CYS A 143 -1.55 -8.21 -0.84
N THR A 144 -0.32 -8.69 -1.04
CA THR A 144 0.63 -8.18 -2.04
C THR A 144 0.96 -9.29 -3.03
N SER A 145 1.64 -8.98 -4.13
CA SER A 145 2.18 -10.01 -5.03
C SER A 145 3.09 -11.00 -4.28
N SER A 146 3.90 -10.50 -3.34
CA SER A 146 4.85 -11.30 -2.55
C SER A 146 4.20 -12.29 -1.58
N ASN A 147 2.89 -12.16 -1.27
CA ASN A 147 2.17 -13.10 -0.41
C ASN A 147 0.83 -13.58 -0.98
N ALA A 148 0.56 -13.37 -2.28
CA ALA A 148 -0.73 -13.65 -2.89
C ALA A 148 -1.15 -15.12 -2.75
N VAL A 149 -0.24 -16.06 -3.01
CA VAL A 149 -0.47 -17.52 -2.87
C VAL A 149 -0.96 -17.86 -1.46
N ARG A 150 -0.18 -17.47 -0.44
CA ARG A 150 -0.51 -17.71 0.97
C ARG A 150 -1.85 -17.09 1.37
N MET A 151 -2.15 -15.89 0.86
CA MET A 151 -3.42 -15.22 1.17
C MET A 151 -4.61 -15.86 0.46
N MET A 152 -4.42 -16.36 -0.76
CA MET A 152 -5.43 -17.11 -1.51
C MET A 152 -5.78 -18.42 -0.80
N GLU A 153 -4.78 -19.20 -0.37
CA GLU A 153 -4.98 -20.40 0.46
C GLU A 153 -5.74 -20.07 1.76
N TRP A 154 -5.35 -18.98 2.44
CA TRP A 154 -6.03 -18.50 3.64
C TRP A 154 -7.52 -18.18 3.40
N ALA A 155 -7.85 -17.59 2.25
CA ALA A 155 -9.21 -17.23 1.89
C ALA A 155 -10.05 -18.46 1.52
N LEU A 156 -9.48 -19.40 0.76
CA LEU A 156 -10.15 -20.65 0.36
C LEU A 156 -10.35 -21.62 1.52
N ALA A 157 -9.53 -21.53 2.57
CA ALA A 157 -9.79 -22.26 3.81
C ALA A 157 -11.03 -21.73 4.58
N ARG A 158 -11.62 -20.61 4.16
CA ARG A 158 -12.74 -19.92 4.86
C ARG A 158 -14.00 -19.82 4.03
N ALA A 159 -13.90 -19.97 2.70
CA ALA A 159 -15.03 -19.83 1.79
C ALA A 159 -14.81 -20.64 0.51
N ASP A 160 -15.91 -20.91 -0.19
CA ASP A 160 -15.90 -21.71 -1.42
C ASP A 160 -15.27 -20.97 -2.60
N SER A 161 -15.15 -19.64 -2.51
CA SER A 161 -14.60 -18.81 -3.58
C SER A 161 -13.99 -17.51 -3.05
N VAL A 162 -13.16 -16.88 -3.87
CA VAL A 162 -12.46 -15.63 -3.55
C VAL A 162 -12.83 -14.55 -4.55
N LEU A 163 -13.22 -13.38 -4.06
CA LEU A 163 -13.29 -12.18 -4.89
C LEU A 163 -11.93 -11.48 -4.84
N PHE A 164 -11.11 -11.67 -5.88
CA PHE A 164 -9.82 -11.01 -6.00
C PHE A 164 -9.94 -9.68 -6.75
N LEU A 165 -9.36 -8.60 -6.21
CA LEU A 165 -9.45 -7.26 -6.80
C LEU A 165 -8.20 -6.41 -6.55
N PRO A 166 -7.94 -5.35 -7.35
CA PRO A 166 -8.52 -5.09 -8.67
C PRO A 166 -7.77 -5.80 -9.80
N ASP A 167 -6.61 -6.39 -9.51
CA ASP A 167 -5.72 -6.95 -10.54
C ASP A 167 -6.15 -8.37 -10.92
N GLN A 168 -6.83 -8.48 -12.06
CA GLN A 168 -7.25 -9.75 -12.63
C GLN A 168 -6.07 -10.68 -12.91
N ASN A 169 -4.94 -10.15 -13.41
CA ASN A 169 -3.81 -10.99 -13.78
C ASN A 169 -3.13 -11.58 -12.55
N LEU A 170 -2.95 -10.79 -11.48
CA LEU A 170 -2.43 -11.33 -10.22
C LEU A 170 -3.36 -12.39 -9.66
N GLY A 171 -4.68 -12.17 -9.71
CA GLY A 171 -5.68 -13.16 -9.29
C GLY A 171 -5.60 -14.46 -10.08
N MET A 172 -5.65 -14.38 -11.42
CA MET A 172 -5.58 -15.55 -12.32
C MET A 172 -4.24 -16.29 -12.19
N ASN A 173 -3.11 -15.59 -12.24
CA ASN A 173 -1.80 -16.23 -12.10
C ASN A 173 -1.66 -16.95 -10.74
N THR A 174 -2.22 -16.38 -9.67
CA THR A 174 -2.22 -17.02 -8.35
C THR A 174 -3.13 -18.26 -8.34
N SER A 175 -4.27 -18.19 -9.03
CA SER A 175 -5.20 -19.31 -9.23
C SER A 175 -4.51 -20.47 -9.96
N ASP A 176 -3.83 -20.16 -11.07
CA ASP A 176 -3.11 -21.12 -11.89
C ASP A 176 -2.00 -21.82 -11.10
N LEU A 177 -1.22 -21.06 -10.31
CA LEU A 177 -0.17 -21.61 -9.44
C LEU A 177 -0.71 -22.58 -8.39
N LEU A 178 -1.97 -22.39 -7.95
CA LEU A 178 -2.64 -23.25 -6.97
C LEU A 178 -3.46 -24.37 -7.61
N GLY A 179 -3.52 -24.45 -8.94
CA GLY A 179 -4.33 -25.44 -9.65
C GLY A 179 -5.84 -25.28 -9.45
N ILE A 180 -6.29 -24.05 -9.18
CA ILE A 180 -7.71 -23.73 -9.04
C ILE A 180 -8.29 -23.55 -10.45
N PRO A 181 -9.32 -24.32 -10.84
CA PRO A 181 -9.87 -24.33 -12.19
C PRO A 181 -10.58 -23.04 -12.60
#